data_AF-A0A8J6SZQ9-F1
#
_entry.id   AF-A0A8J6SZQ9-F1
#
_cell.length_a   1.000
_cell.length_b   1.000
_cell.length_c   1.000
_cell.angle_alpha   90.00
_cell.angle_beta   90.00
_cell.angle_gamma   90.00
#
_symmetry.space_group_name_H-M   'P 1'
#
loop_
_entity.id
_entity.type
_entity.pdbx_description
1 polymer ?
#
loop_
_entity_poly.entity_id
_entity_poly.type
_entity_poly.pdbx_seq_one_letter_code
_entity_poly.pdbx_strand_id
1 'polypeptide(L)'
;MKALRTLPLATVLSLCALFLTLSCGSADRTSGDGTTNPDLPFTAIAPAIPLTSVPLQDYLVYSNALSSDYIDTLRSDLAVFDNWNGAMTGAEKATLQSLLGIQDATPSTLSMWFKERMKYIVANDLGLYKLGLVFGSQKQVGLQVLGSSSNTDPANTGGGNMGSAIYLTTLDEQKSRPELSYLILRINDEWVPVLSPRAGLMRVGPALFSNEFQINHTNIQALSNSLQRLEVLFHEARHSDGNRAANSVGFSHINCPNDGSVPAELVGVPACDDTVNGAYSVGAAVLKPLLHLCDAHCTAQEQTILRGIYLDRLSRVIPAANGTMKTLDPTPETGFNGIDISTFQAFNLR
;
A
#
# COMPACT_ATOMS: atom_id res chain seq x y z
N MET A 1 51.69 -10.52 -17.49
CA MET A 1 51.22 -9.89 -16.24
C MET A 1 50.25 -8.78 -16.61
N LYS A 2 48.94 -9.03 -16.47
CA LYS A 2 47.88 -8.04 -16.75
C LYS A 2 47.65 -7.21 -15.49
N ALA A 3 47.81 -5.90 -15.61
CA ALA A 3 47.53 -4.95 -14.55
C ALA A 3 46.01 -4.89 -14.26
N LEU A 4 45.63 -5.16 -13.01
CA LEU A 4 44.31 -4.85 -12.49
C LEU A 4 44.13 -3.32 -12.50
N ARG A 5 43.16 -2.84 -13.26
CA ARG A 5 42.64 -1.47 -13.12
C ARG A 5 41.75 -1.43 -11.89
N THR A 6 42.18 -0.70 -10.88
CA THR A 6 41.34 -0.24 -9.77
C THR A 6 40.34 0.78 -10.32
N LEU A 7 39.05 0.49 -10.19
CA LEU A 7 37.98 1.46 -10.43
C LEU A 7 37.91 2.41 -9.21
N PRO A 8 37.83 3.74 -9.40
CA PRO A 8 37.68 4.67 -8.30
C PRO A 8 36.27 4.56 -7.70
N LEU A 9 36.25 4.25 -6.41
CA LEU A 9 35.09 4.13 -5.54
C LEU A 9 34.64 5.54 -5.10
N ALA A 10 33.94 6.30 -5.96
CA ALA A 10 33.46 7.64 -5.61
C ALA A 10 32.26 8.08 -6.45
N THR A 11 31.13 7.38 -6.29
CA THR A 11 29.78 7.94 -6.53
C THR A 11 28.79 7.11 -5.72
N VAL A 12 28.77 7.33 -4.40
CA VAL A 12 27.67 6.88 -3.55
C VAL A 12 26.55 7.89 -3.73
N LEU A 13 25.59 7.57 -4.61
CA LEU A 13 24.31 8.27 -4.65
C LEU A 13 23.65 8.08 -3.28
N SER A 14 23.41 9.20 -2.60
CA SER A 14 22.70 9.27 -1.33
C SER A 14 21.32 8.59 -1.46
N LEU A 15 21.19 7.40 -0.86
CA LEU A 15 19.91 6.66 -0.75
C LEU A 15 18.93 7.32 0.23
N CYS A 16 19.32 8.43 0.88
CA CYS A 16 18.46 9.21 1.76
C CYS A 16 17.25 9.85 1.05
N ALA A 17 17.19 9.76 -0.28
CA ALA A 17 16.08 10.17 -1.11
C ALA A 17 15.24 8.98 -1.60
N LEU A 18 14.95 7.99 -0.73
CA LEU A 18 13.86 7.04 -0.97
C LEU A 18 12.52 7.80 -0.86
N PHE A 19 12.23 8.59 -1.89
CA PHE A 19 11.05 9.43 -2.00
C PHE A 19 9.82 8.54 -2.22
N LEU A 20 9.23 8.07 -1.13
CA LEU A 20 7.92 7.42 -1.12
C LEU A 20 6.76 8.43 -1.32
N THR A 21 7.04 9.58 -1.93
CA THR A 21 6.09 10.44 -2.65
C THR A 21 6.82 11.13 -3.81
N LEU A 22 6.17 11.32 -4.96
CA LEU A 22 6.59 12.30 -5.97
C LEU A 22 7.13 13.59 -5.28
N SER A 23 8.43 13.90 -5.37
CA SER A 23 9.08 15.24 -5.20
C SER A 23 10.46 15.19 -4.53
N CYS A 24 11.44 15.89 -5.13
CA CYS A 24 12.88 15.99 -4.79
C CYS A 24 13.28 16.79 -3.51
N GLY A 25 14.52 16.58 -3.03
CA GLY A 25 15.24 17.45 -2.07
C GLY A 25 16.37 16.77 -1.23
N SER A 26 17.60 17.31 -1.26
CA SER A 26 18.83 16.76 -0.66
C SER A 26 19.00 17.00 0.86
N ALA A 27 19.75 16.10 1.52
CA ALA A 27 20.10 16.15 2.95
C ALA A 27 21.60 16.42 3.20
N ASP A 28 21.91 16.91 4.40
CA ASP A 28 23.27 17.00 4.97
C ASP A 28 23.25 16.38 6.37
N ARG A 29 24.08 15.36 6.67
CA ARG A 29 24.35 14.90 8.05
C ARG A 29 25.61 14.04 8.19
N THR A 30 26.23 14.22 9.35
CA THR A 30 27.54 13.77 9.82
C THR A 30 27.58 12.33 10.33
N SER A 31 28.70 11.63 10.07
CA SER A 31 29.00 10.25 10.42
C SER A 31 29.61 10.07 11.82
N GLY A 32 29.03 9.18 12.65
CA GLY A 32 29.67 8.61 13.84
C GLY A 32 30.01 7.13 13.60
N ASP A 33 31.26 6.76 13.84
CA ASP A 33 31.84 5.44 13.53
C ASP A 33 31.70 4.49 14.73
N GLY A 34 31.05 3.35 14.51
CA GLY A 34 30.75 2.36 15.54
C GLY A 34 29.94 1.19 14.96
N THR A 35 30.47 0.50 13.95
CA THR A 35 29.76 -0.59 13.27
C THR A 35 30.14 -1.94 13.88
N THR A 36 29.36 -2.43 14.84
CA THR A 36 29.17 -3.87 14.99
C THR A 36 28.42 -4.38 13.76
N ASN A 37 28.85 -5.48 13.17
CA ASN A 37 28.08 -6.12 12.10
C ASN A 37 26.71 -6.50 12.68
N PRO A 38 25.60 -5.96 12.15
CA PRO A 38 24.29 -6.26 12.69
C PRO A 38 23.93 -7.72 12.40
N ASP A 39 23.53 -8.45 13.44
CA ASP A 39 23.04 -9.81 13.30
C ASP A 39 21.77 -9.83 12.43
N LEU A 40 21.79 -10.68 11.40
CA LEU A 40 20.63 -10.98 10.57
C LEU A 40 20.05 -12.33 11.00
N PRO A 41 18.90 -12.38 11.70
CA PRO A 41 18.19 -13.63 11.87
C PRO A 41 17.38 -13.89 10.59
N PHE A 42 17.71 -14.93 9.84
CA PHE A 42 16.92 -15.35 8.69
C PHE A 42 16.43 -16.77 8.87
N THR A 43 15.12 -16.95 8.78
CA THR A 43 14.49 -18.18 8.32
C THR A 43 14.07 -18.00 6.86
N ALA A 44 13.97 -19.13 6.14
CA ALA A 44 13.69 -19.19 4.72
C ALA A 44 12.47 -18.33 4.31
N ILE A 45 12.54 -17.74 3.11
CA ILE A 45 11.44 -17.00 2.50
C ILE A 45 10.25 -17.94 2.33
N ALA A 46 9.16 -17.69 3.06
CA ALA A 46 7.91 -18.38 2.84
C ALA A 46 7.31 -17.92 1.49
N PRO A 47 7.08 -18.84 0.54
CA PRO A 47 6.51 -18.47 -0.76
C PRO A 47 5.01 -18.20 -0.59
N ALA A 48 4.57 -17.04 -1.10
CA ALA A 48 3.20 -16.56 -1.09
C ALA A 48 2.54 -16.42 0.30
N ILE A 49 1.70 -15.41 0.47
CA ILE A 49 0.96 -15.23 1.73
C ILE A 49 -0.01 -16.41 1.86
N PRO A 50 0.09 -17.28 2.89
CA PRO A 50 -0.83 -18.38 3.03
C PRO A 50 -2.24 -17.83 3.24
N LEU A 51 -3.16 -18.20 2.36
CA LEU A 51 -4.57 -17.87 2.53
C LEU A 51 -5.15 -18.79 3.60
N THR A 52 -5.74 -18.17 4.63
CA THR A 52 -6.38 -18.89 5.74
C THR A 52 -7.85 -18.49 5.84
N SER A 53 -8.65 -19.39 6.42
CA SER A 53 -10.06 -19.12 6.75
C SER A 53 -10.22 -18.24 8.00
N VAL A 54 -9.13 -17.73 8.57
CA VAL A 54 -9.14 -16.86 9.76
C VAL A 54 -9.87 -15.55 9.44
N PRO A 55 -10.69 -14.99 10.34
CA PRO A 55 -11.33 -13.68 10.14
C PRO A 55 -10.30 -12.58 9.75
N LEU A 56 -10.72 -11.57 8.98
CA LEU A 56 -9.82 -10.48 8.55
C LEU A 56 -9.19 -9.74 9.73
N GLN A 57 -9.97 -9.49 10.78
CA GLN A 57 -9.51 -8.83 12.01
C GLN A 57 -8.30 -9.53 12.68
N ASP A 58 -8.17 -10.85 12.48
CA ASP A 58 -7.13 -11.69 13.09
C ASP A 58 -6.04 -12.10 12.09
N TYR A 59 -6.21 -11.73 10.82
CA TYR A 59 -5.31 -12.12 9.75
C TYR A 59 -4.09 -11.20 9.62
N LEU A 60 -4.29 -9.90 9.83
CA LEU A 60 -3.26 -8.88 9.62
C LEU A 60 -2.21 -8.89 10.73
N VAL A 61 -0.96 -8.59 10.34
CA VAL A 61 0.17 -8.36 11.25
C VAL A 61 0.34 -6.86 11.40
N TYR A 62 0.11 -6.35 12.62
CA TYR A 62 0.26 -4.93 12.92
C TYR A 62 1.65 -4.66 13.47
N SER A 63 2.32 -3.64 12.94
CA SER A 63 3.61 -3.18 13.47
C SER A 63 3.49 -2.74 14.94
N ASN A 64 4.48 -3.09 15.76
CA ASN A 64 4.60 -2.66 17.16
C ASN A 64 4.77 -1.13 17.30
N ALA A 65 5.07 -0.44 16.20
CA ALA A 65 5.12 1.02 16.15
C ALA A 65 3.73 1.67 16.02
N LEU A 66 2.68 0.89 15.74
CA LEU A 66 1.31 1.39 15.65
C LEU A 66 0.69 1.51 17.04
N SER A 67 -0.08 2.58 17.28
CA SER A 67 -0.84 2.73 18.54
C SER A 67 -1.82 1.57 18.73
N SER A 68 -1.96 1.06 19.96
CA SER A 68 -2.96 0.04 20.30
C SER A 68 -4.37 0.47 19.92
N ASP A 69 -4.70 1.75 20.09
CA ASP A 69 -6.03 2.29 19.77
C ASP A 69 -6.32 2.22 18.26
N TYR A 70 -5.29 2.40 17.42
CA TYR A 70 -5.42 2.26 15.97
C TYR A 70 -5.59 0.80 15.57
N ILE A 71 -4.87 -0.12 16.24
CA ILE A 71 -5.00 -1.56 16.03
C ILE A 71 -6.42 -2.01 16.39
N ASP A 72 -6.92 -1.62 17.56
CA ASP A 72 -8.24 -2.00 18.04
C ASP A 72 -9.36 -1.42 17.17
N THR A 73 -9.20 -0.19 16.70
CA THR A 73 -10.12 0.43 15.74
C THR A 73 -10.15 -0.35 14.41
N LEU A 74 -8.99 -0.62 13.81
CA LEU A 74 -8.91 -1.38 12.56
C LEU A 74 -9.48 -2.80 12.70
N ARG A 75 -9.23 -3.47 13.82
CA ARG A 75 -9.83 -4.79 14.11
C ARG A 75 -11.34 -4.71 14.17
N SER A 76 -11.89 -3.70 14.85
CA SER A 76 -13.33 -3.46 14.92
C SER A 76 -13.92 -3.22 13.52
N ASP A 77 -13.25 -2.43 12.68
CA ASP A 77 -13.71 -2.17 11.30
C ASP A 77 -13.72 -3.46 10.46
N LEU A 78 -12.65 -4.27 10.54
CA LEU A 78 -12.57 -5.54 9.83
C LEU A 78 -13.62 -6.54 10.34
N ALA A 79 -13.96 -6.50 11.63
CA ALA A 79 -15.05 -7.27 12.20
C ALA A 79 -16.40 -6.91 11.59
N VAL A 80 -16.65 -5.63 11.28
CA VAL A 80 -17.88 -5.20 10.57
C VAL A 80 -17.96 -5.90 9.21
N PHE A 81 -16.83 -6.01 8.49
CA PHE A 81 -16.78 -6.70 7.21
C PHE A 81 -16.95 -8.22 7.36
N ASP A 82 -16.28 -8.85 8.34
CA ASP A 82 -16.37 -10.28 8.60
C ASP A 82 -17.79 -10.72 8.98
N ASN A 83 -18.56 -9.84 9.63
CA ASN A 83 -19.96 -10.10 10.04
C ASN A 83 -20.99 -9.62 9.02
N TRP A 84 -20.57 -8.99 7.92
CA TRP A 84 -21.51 -8.56 6.87
C TRP A 84 -22.11 -9.76 6.15
N ASN A 85 -23.43 -9.77 6.04
CA ASN A 85 -24.19 -10.86 5.41
C ASN A 85 -24.10 -10.90 3.86
N GLY A 86 -23.37 -9.96 3.24
CA GLY A 86 -23.26 -9.88 1.79
C GLY A 86 -24.48 -9.28 1.09
N ALA A 87 -25.33 -8.52 1.80
CA ALA A 87 -26.48 -7.85 1.19
C ALA A 87 -26.05 -6.89 0.07
N MET A 88 -26.43 -7.21 -1.16
CA MET A 88 -26.17 -6.41 -2.36
C MET A 88 -27.22 -6.68 -3.44
N THR A 89 -27.46 -5.69 -4.29
CA THR A 89 -28.28 -5.86 -5.50
C THR A 89 -27.52 -6.67 -6.56
N GLY A 90 -28.25 -7.22 -7.53
CA GLY A 90 -27.63 -7.95 -8.65
C GLY A 90 -26.65 -7.09 -9.46
N ALA A 91 -26.94 -5.78 -9.62
CA ALA A 91 -26.07 -4.84 -10.34
C ALA A 91 -24.79 -4.52 -9.56
N GLU A 92 -24.88 -4.34 -8.24
CA GLU A 92 -23.71 -4.16 -7.36
C GLU A 92 -22.80 -5.40 -7.40
N LYS A 93 -23.40 -6.59 -7.33
CA LYS A 93 -22.68 -7.87 -7.44
C LYS A 93 -21.91 -7.98 -8.75
N ALA A 94 -22.57 -7.71 -9.88
CA ALA A 94 -21.95 -7.78 -11.20
C ALA A 94 -20.80 -6.76 -11.35
N THR A 95 -20.97 -5.56 -10.80
CA THR A 95 -19.94 -4.52 -10.79
C THR A 95 -18.70 -4.98 -10.02
N LEU A 96 -18.88 -5.47 -8.79
CA LEU A 96 -17.76 -5.99 -7.99
C LEU A 96 -17.04 -7.17 -8.67
N GLN A 97 -17.80 -8.13 -9.21
CA GLN A 97 -17.22 -9.27 -9.95
C GLN A 97 -16.33 -8.80 -11.10
N SER A 98 -16.82 -7.84 -11.90
CA SER A 98 -16.08 -7.30 -13.04
C SER A 98 -14.83 -6.52 -12.63
N LEU A 99 -14.91 -5.67 -11.60
CA LEU A 99 -13.80 -4.80 -11.18
C LEU A 99 -12.67 -5.61 -10.52
N LEU A 100 -13.04 -6.57 -9.69
CA LEU A 100 -12.11 -7.37 -8.90
C LEU A 100 -11.59 -8.60 -9.66
N GLY A 101 -12.21 -8.96 -10.79
CA GLY A 101 -11.86 -10.16 -11.55
C GLY A 101 -12.20 -11.46 -10.81
N ILE A 102 -13.29 -11.45 -10.03
CA ILE A 102 -13.73 -12.58 -9.20
C ILE A 102 -15.00 -13.21 -9.75
N GLN A 103 -15.17 -14.52 -9.54
CA GLN A 103 -16.32 -15.27 -10.03
C GLN A 103 -17.59 -15.00 -9.22
N ASP A 104 -17.46 -14.76 -7.92
CA ASP A 104 -18.55 -14.43 -7.01
C ASP A 104 -18.16 -13.32 -6.04
N ALA A 105 -19.09 -12.41 -5.73
CA ALA A 105 -18.87 -11.36 -4.73
C ALA A 105 -19.57 -11.73 -3.42
N THR A 106 -19.12 -12.80 -2.77
CA THR A 106 -19.54 -13.14 -1.41
C THR A 106 -18.60 -12.48 -0.39
N PRO A 107 -19.01 -12.26 0.87
CA PRO A 107 -18.11 -11.75 1.91
C PRO A 107 -16.82 -12.57 2.04
N SER A 108 -16.93 -13.90 1.93
CA SER A 108 -15.77 -14.81 1.94
C SER A 108 -14.82 -14.56 0.76
N THR A 109 -15.35 -14.45 -0.46
CA THR A 109 -14.52 -14.18 -1.66
C THR A 109 -13.85 -12.81 -1.58
N LEU A 110 -14.56 -11.79 -1.11
CA LEU A 110 -14.00 -10.45 -0.94
C LEU A 110 -12.93 -10.41 0.19
N SER A 111 -13.14 -11.16 1.27
CA SER A 111 -12.14 -11.35 2.33
C SER A 111 -10.87 -12.02 1.77
N MET A 112 -11.01 -13.07 0.98
CA MET A 112 -9.87 -13.71 0.30
C MET A 112 -9.17 -12.75 -0.65
N TRP A 113 -9.93 -11.99 -1.46
CA TRP A 113 -9.38 -10.97 -2.36
C TRP A 113 -8.53 -9.94 -1.60
N PHE A 114 -8.98 -9.50 -0.43
CA PHE A 114 -8.23 -8.57 0.41
C PHE A 114 -6.97 -9.22 1.00
N LYS A 115 -7.08 -10.44 1.55
CA LYS A 115 -5.97 -11.20 2.15
C LYS A 115 -4.83 -11.47 1.17
N GLU A 116 -5.15 -11.73 -0.09
CA GLU A 116 -4.15 -11.89 -1.15
C GLU A 116 -3.29 -10.64 -1.39
N ARG A 117 -3.78 -9.47 -0.96
CA ARG A 117 -3.19 -8.17 -1.28
C ARG A 117 -2.59 -7.47 -0.08
N MET A 118 -3.06 -7.78 1.13
CA MET A 118 -2.70 -7.10 2.36
C MET A 118 -2.37 -8.09 3.47
N LYS A 119 -1.24 -7.89 4.15
CA LYS A 119 -0.82 -8.74 5.29
C LYS A 119 -0.30 -7.94 6.47
N TYR A 120 0.44 -6.88 6.22
CA TYR A 120 1.10 -6.06 7.23
C TYR A 120 0.55 -4.63 7.21
N ILE A 121 0.29 -4.10 8.41
CA ILE A 121 -0.09 -2.69 8.60
C ILE A 121 1.04 -2.01 9.39
N VAL A 122 1.61 -0.97 8.81
CA VAL A 122 2.70 -0.18 9.38
C VAL A 122 2.27 1.26 9.67
N ALA A 123 2.85 1.84 10.72
CA ALA A 123 2.66 3.23 11.10
C ALA A 123 3.20 4.21 10.05
N ASN A 124 2.68 5.43 10.05
CA ASN A 124 3.06 6.48 9.11
C ASN A 124 4.53 6.93 9.22
N ASP A 125 5.11 6.93 10.42
CA ASP A 125 6.51 7.27 10.61
C ASP A 125 7.42 6.14 10.11
N LEU A 126 7.93 6.32 8.89
CA LEU A 126 8.79 5.35 8.24
C LEU A 126 10.18 5.28 8.89
N GLY A 127 10.59 6.30 9.63
CA GLY A 127 11.85 6.32 10.38
C GLY A 127 11.98 5.20 11.42
N LEU A 128 10.87 4.57 11.77
CA LEU A 128 10.80 3.46 12.72
C LEU A 128 11.17 2.11 12.08
N TYR A 129 11.30 2.04 10.76
CA TYR A 129 11.54 0.80 10.03
C TYR A 129 12.93 0.76 9.40
N LYS A 130 13.48 -0.46 9.35
CA LYS A 130 14.76 -0.74 8.68
C LYS A 130 14.49 -1.34 7.30
N LEU A 131 15.16 -0.80 6.29
CA LEU A 131 15.18 -1.33 4.93
C LEU A 131 16.51 -2.06 4.69
N GLY A 132 16.46 -3.20 4.03
CA GLY A 132 17.62 -3.92 3.53
C GLY A 132 17.62 -3.98 2.01
N LEU A 133 18.77 -3.71 1.40
CA LEU A 133 19.05 -3.92 -0.02
C LEU A 133 19.73 -5.27 -0.18
N VAL A 134 19.08 -6.21 -0.85
CA VAL A 134 19.60 -7.57 -1.03
C VAL A 134 20.41 -7.67 -2.32
N PHE A 135 21.70 -7.96 -2.21
CA PHE A 135 22.63 -8.15 -3.31
C PHE A 135 22.93 -9.64 -3.51
N GLY A 136 22.07 -10.34 -4.25
CA GLY A 136 22.09 -11.79 -4.38
C GLY A 136 23.42 -12.38 -4.87
N SER A 137 24.02 -11.76 -5.89
CA SER A 137 25.29 -12.23 -6.47
C SER A 137 26.48 -12.06 -5.52
N GLN A 138 26.42 -11.07 -4.63
CA GLN A 138 27.46 -10.75 -3.65
C GLN A 138 27.24 -11.46 -2.32
N LYS A 139 26.05 -12.03 -2.09
CA LYS A 139 25.60 -12.57 -0.80
C LYS A 139 25.70 -11.51 0.31
N GLN A 140 25.24 -10.30 0.03
CA GLN A 140 25.28 -9.18 0.97
C GLN A 140 23.92 -8.52 1.14
N VAL A 141 23.69 -7.93 2.32
CA VAL A 141 22.52 -7.09 2.61
C VAL A 141 22.98 -5.73 3.12
N GLY A 142 22.71 -4.69 2.36
CA GLY A 142 22.96 -3.30 2.77
C GLY A 142 21.81 -2.77 3.61
N LEU A 143 22.03 -2.43 4.87
CA LEU A 143 21.00 -1.95 5.79
C LEU A 143 20.96 -0.42 5.84
N GLN A 144 19.76 0.12 5.89
CA GLN A 144 19.49 1.53 6.13
C GLN A 144 18.17 1.73 6.89
N VAL A 145 17.98 2.92 7.45
CA VAL A 145 16.67 3.35 8.00
C VAL A 145 15.87 3.97 6.86
N LEU A 146 14.57 3.72 6.80
CA LEU A 146 13.71 4.46 5.88
C LEU A 146 13.67 5.92 6.33
N GLY A 147 14.03 6.87 5.46
CA GLY A 147 13.97 8.29 5.81
C GLY A 147 12.57 8.70 6.25
N SER A 148 12.46 9.65 7.19
CA SER A 148 11.18 10.30 7.45
C SER A 148 10.81 11.12 6.22
N SER A 149 9.58 10.96 5.72
CA SER A 149 9.10 11.77 4.59
C SER A 149 8.96 13.22 5.08
N SER A 150 9.91 14.09 4.74
CA SER A 150 9.93 15.48 5.19
C SER A 150 8.85 16.36 4.56
N ASN A 151 8.20 15.88 3.49
CA ASN A 151 7.42 16.73 2.59
C ASN A 151 5.90 16.52 2.66
N THR A 152 5.42 15.57 3.45
CA THR A 152 3.98 15.38 3.66
C THR A 152 3.66 15.64 5.11
N ASP A 153 2.71 16.54 5.37
CA ASP A 153 2.15 16.71 6.70
C ASP A 153 1.61 15.35 7.17
N PRO A 154 2.28 14.71 8.15
CA PRO A 154 1.88 13.38 8.60
C PRO A 154 0.45 13.37 9.15
N ALA A 155 -0.09 14.53 9.56
CA ALA A 155 -1.47 14.63 10.03
C ALA A 155 -2.51 14.32 8.94
N ASN A 156 -2.15 14.46 7.66
CA ASN A 156 -3.09 14.31 6.53
C ASN A 156 -2.97 12.95 5.80
N THR A 157 -2.09 12.05 6.25
CA THR A 157 -2.00 10.70 5.66
C THR A 157 -3.13 9.81 6.17
N GLY A 158 -4.00 9.34 5.28
CA GLY A 158 -5.00 8.31 5.58
C GLY A 158 -4.42 6.90 5.46
N GLY A 159 -4.10 6.50 4.23
CA GLY A 159 -3.51 5.21 3.90
C GLY A 159 -2.48 5.32 2.78
N GLY A 160 -1.77 4.23 2.50
CA GLY A 160 -0.89 4.13 1.35
C GLY A 160 -0.33 2.72 1.18
N ASN A 161 -0.37 2.19 -0.04
CA ASN A 161 0.26 0.92 -0.37
C ASN A 161 1.80 1.06 -0.50
N MET A 162 2.53 0.67 0.54
CA MET A 162 3.99 0.70 0.54
C MET A 162 4.61 -0.43 -0.29
N GLY A 163 3.92 -1.56 -0.45
CA GLY A 163 4.44 -2.72 -1.17
C GLY A 163 4.75 -2.36 -2.62
N SER A 164 3.79 -1.75 -3.30
CA SER A 164 3.93 -1.29 -4.68
C SER A 164 5.01 -0.23 -4.83
N ALA A 165 5.07 0.72 -3.90
CA ALA A 165 6.05 1.79 -3.95
C ALA A 165 7.50 1.28 -3.75
N ILE A 166 7.72 0.38 -2.78
CA ILE A 166 9.03 -0.28 -2.58
C ILE A 166 9.40 -1.15 -3.79
N TYR A 167 8.44 -1.89 -4.34
CA TYR A 167 8.67 -2.72 -5.52
C TYR A 167 9.07 -1.89 -6.75
N LEU A 168 8.34 -0.82 -7.06
CA LEU A 168 8.67 0.08 -8.15
C LEU A 168 10.03 0.76 -7.95
N THR A 169 10.35 1.14 -6.71
CA THR A 169 11.69 1.68 -6.37
C THR A 169 12.79 0.65 -6.63
N THR A 170 12.56 -0.61 -6.27
CA THR A 170 13.50 -1.72 -6.56
C THR A 170 13.79 -1.82 -8.05
N LEU A 171 12.74 -1.75 -8.88
CA LEU A 171 12.87 -1.82 -10.33
C LEU A 171 13.63 -0.63 -10.93
N ASP A 172 13.47 0.55 -10.36
CA ASP A 172 14.20 1.74 -10.80
C ASP A 172 15.69 1.66 -10.41
N GLU A 173 15.98 1.29 -9.15
CA GLU A 173 17.34 1.11 -8.66
C GLU A 173 18.11 0.05 -9.46
N GLN A 174 17.45 -1.05 -9.85
CA GLN A 174 18.05 -2.10 -10.70
C GLN A 174 18.58 -1.59 -12.05
N LYS A 175 18.08 -0.46 -12.56
CA LYS A 175 18.62 0.16 -13.79
C LYS A 175 20.04 0.67 -13.58
N SER A 176 20.38 1.09 -12.36
CA SER A 176 21.70 1.64 -12.01
C SER A 176 22.57 0.64 -11.22
N ARG A 177 21.95 -0.32 -10.53
CA ARG A 177 22.58 -1.34 -9.68
C ARG A 177 22.07 -2.72 -10.07
N PRO A 178 22.52 -3.29 -11.20
CA PRO A 178 22.01 -4.58 -11.69
C PRO A 178 22.25 -5.76 -10.74
N GLU A 179 23.12 -5.61 -9.74
CA GLU A 179 23.36 -6.57 -8.66
C GLU A 179 22.26 -6.59 -7.58
N LEU A 180 21.44 -5.54 -7.49
CA LEU A 180 20.32 -5.46 -6.54
C LEU A 180 19.26 -6.48 -6.93
N SER A 181 18.94 -7.41 -6.03
CA SER A 181 17.94 -8.44 -6.26
C SER A 181 16.54 -7.96 -5.85
N TYR A 182 16.39 -7.47 -4.61
CA TYR A 182 15.14 -6.93 -4.09
C TYR A 182 15.38 -6.13 -2.79
N LEU A 183 14.33 -5.48 -2.30
CA LEU A 183 14.31 -4.80 -1.00
C LEU A 183 13.58 -5.66 0.06
N ILE A 184 14.04 -5.58 1.31
CA ILE A 184 13.40 -6.19 2.48
C ILE A 184 13.07 -5.11 3.51
N LEU A 185 11.97 -5.26 4.24
CA LEU A 185 11.53 -4.36 5.30
C LEU A 185 11.43 -5.10 6.64
N ARG A 186 11.98 -4.55 7.72
CA ARG A 186 11.85 -5.16 9.05
C ARG A 186 10.57 -4.71 9.75
N ILE A 187 9.70 -5.66 10.10
CA ILE A 187 8.44 -5.45 10.84
C ILE A 187 8.39 -6.43 12.00
N ASN A 188 8.22 -5.97 13.24
CA ASN A 188 8.13 -6.82 14.44
C ASN A 188 9.23 -7.89 14.54
N ASP A 189 10.46 -7.52 14.21
CA ASP A 189 11.64 -8.40 14.14
C ASP A 189 11.69 -9.41 12.99
N GLU A 190 10.68 -9.42 12.12
CA GLU A 190 10.65 -10.20 10.88
C GLU A 190 11.13 -9.37 9.69
N TRP A 191 11.97 -9.94 8.83
CA TRP A 191 12.36 -9.33 7.55
C TRP A 191 11.39 -9.78 6.46
N VAL A 192 10.60 -8.84 5.96
CA VAL A 192 9.60 -9.06 4.93
C VAL A 192 10.18 -8.71 3.56
N PRO A 193 10.32 -9.67 2.63
CA PRO A 193 10.82 -9.40 1.29
C PRO A 193 9.73 -8.78 0.41
N VAL A 194 10.08 -7.71 -0.30
CA VAL A 194 9.18 -7.06 -1.28
C VAL A 194 9.51 -7.56 -2.67
N LEU A 195 8.99 -8.75 -2.98
CA LEU A 195 9.27 -9.41 -4.26
C LEU A 195 8.31 -8.99 -5.37
N SER A 196 7.15 -8.47 -5.02
CA SER A 196 6.12 -7.94 -5.93
C SER A 196 5.32 -6.84 -5.21
N PRO A 197 4.45 -6.11 -5.94
CA PRO A 197 3.49 -5.18 -5.33
C PRO A 197 2.61 -5.85 -4.25
N ARG A 198 2.29 -7.15 -4.41
CA ARG A 198 1.54 -7.96 -3.44
C ARG A 198 2.33 -8.42 -2.21
N ALA A 199 3.40 -7.72 -1.84
CA ALA A 199 4.07 -7.96 -0.56
C ALA A 199 3.17 -7.72 0.67
N GLY A 200 2.02 -7.08 0.48
CA GLY A 200 1.00 -6.94 1.52
C GLY A 200 1.29 -5.84 2.52
N LEU A 201 2.00 -4.78 2.13
CA LEU A 201 2.45 -3.71 3.02
C LEU A 201 1.56 -2.46 2.89
N MET A 202 0.75 -2.16 3.91
CA MET A 202 0.01 -0.89 4.01
C MET A 202 0.65 0.03 5.05
N ARG A 203 0.78 1.30 4.71
CA ARG A 203 0.94 2.39 5.67
C ARG A 203 -0.43 2.94 6.05
N VAL A 204 -0.66 3.15 7.34
CA VAL A 204 -1.81 3.92 7.83
C VAL A 204 -1.31 5.15 8.59
N GLY A 205 -2.03 6.26 8.46
CA GLY A 205 -1.67 7.50 9.12
C GLY A 205 -2.76 8.10 9.99
N PRO A 206 -2.42 9.15 10.77
CA PRO A 206 -3.32 9.80 11.71
C PRO A 206 -4.64 10.25 11.10
N ALA A 207 -4.67 10.67 9.83
CA ALA A 207 -5.91 11.15 9.20
C ALA A 207 -6.99 10.07 9.17
N LEU A 208 -6.60 8.79 9.09
CA LEU A 208 -7.55 7.67 9.11
C LEU A 208 -8.28 7.56 10.45
N PHE A 209 -7.71 8.09 11.54
CA PHE A 209 -8.22 7.95 12.91
C PHE A 209 -8.58 9.28 13.58
N SER A 210 -8.20 10.41 12.99
CA SER A 210 -8.48 11.73 13.55
C SER A 210 -9.97 12.05 13.46
N ASN A 211 -10.53 12.53 14.57
CA ASN A 211 -11.92 12.95 14.65
C ASN A 211 -12.29 13.97 13.58
N GLU A 212 -11.37 14.82 13.12
CA GLU A 212 -11.63 15.83 12.07
C GLU A 212 -12.01 15.21 10.72
N PHE A 213 -11.46 14.04 10.39
CA PHE A 213 -11.71 13.36 9.11
C PHE A 213 -12.75 12.23 9.21
N GLN A 214 -13.24 11.96 10.43
CA GLN A 214 -14.31 11.00 10.66
C GLN A 214 -15.68 11.59 10.34
N ILE A 215 -16.60 10.74 9.91
CA ILE A 215 -18.00 11.10 9.69
C ILE A 215 -18.71 11.33 11.02
N ASN A 216 -18.50 10.44 11.98
CA ASN A 216 -18.93 10.61 13.36
C ASN A 216 -17.76 11.12 14.19
N HIS A 217 -17.73 12.43 14.40
CA HIS A 217 -16.64 13.12 15.11
C HIS A 217 -16.56 12.79 16.61
N THR A 218 -17.59 12.14 17.18
CA THR A 218 -17.69 11.85 18.62
C THR A 218 -17.42 10.39 18.97
N ASN A 219 -17.58 9.47 18.02
CA ASN A 219 -17.39 8.05 18.23
C ASN A 219 -16.55 7.45 17.08
N ILE A 220 -15.27 7.23 17.34
CA ILE A 220 -14.34 6.66 16.36
C ILE A 220 -14.79 5.28 15.85
N GLN A 221 -15.51 4.51 16.66
CA GLN A 221 -16.04 3.17 16.34
C GLN A 221 -17.47 3.20 15.75
N ALA A 222 -18.00 4.37 15.39
CA ALA A 222 -19.28 4.44 14.69
C ALA A 222 -19.22 3.65 13.39
N LEU A 223 -20.32 2.95 13.05
CA LEU A 223 -20.41 2.16 11.83
C LEU A 223 -20.04 2.98 10.59
N SER A 224 -20.49 4.24 10.52
CA SER A 224 -20.19 5.17 9.43
C SER A 224 -18.68 5.36 9.22
N ASN A 225 -17.92 5.52 10.29
CA ASN A 225 -16.46 5.62 10.26
C ASN A 225 -15.81 4.29 9.84
N SER A 226 -16.32 3.16 10.32
CA SER A 226 -15.84 1.84 9.90
C SER A 226 -16.02 1.62 8.40
N LEU A 227 -17.16 2.01 7.82
CA LEU A 227 -17.39 1.89 6.37
C LEU A 227 -16.44 2.78 5.55
N GLN A 228 -16.17 4.00 6.02
CA GLN A 228 -15.18 4.89 5.40
C GLN A 228 -13.76 4.30 5.47
N ARG A 229 -13.35 3.74 6.60
CA ARG A 229 -12.02 3.13 6.70
C ARG A 229 -11.92 1.86 5.86
N LEU A 230 -12.95 1.02 5.84
CA LEU A 230 -13.01 -0.17 4.99
C LEU A 230 -12.87 0.16 3.50
N GLU A 231 -13.52 1.22 3.00
CA GLU A 231 -13.36 1.59 1.59
C GLU A 231 -11.92 2.02 1.27
N VAL A 232 -11.28 2.78 2.17
CA VAL A 232 -9.86 3.14 2.04
C VAL A 232 -8.98 1.89 2.05
N LEU A 233 -9.23 0.91 2.93
CA LEU A 233 -8.43 -0.31 2.97
C LEU A 233 -8.52 -1.10 1.66
N PHE A 234 -9.72 -1.24 1.06
CA PHE A 234 -9.89 -1.93 -0.22
C PHE A 234 -9.31 -1.13 -1.41
N HIS A 235 -9.41 0.21 -1.37
CA HIS A 235 -8.71 1.10 -2.30
C HIS A 235 -7.20 0.84 -2.26
N GLU A 236 -6.59 0.89 -1.07
CA GLU A 236 -5.16 0.67 -0.90
C GLU A 236 -4.74 -0.76 -1.27
N ALA A 237 -5.59 -1.76 -1.02
CA ALA A 237 -5.35 -3.13 -1.46
C ALA A 237 -5.29 -3.25 -2.99
N ARG A 238 -6.09 -2.46 -3.73
CA ARG A 238 -6.06 -2.47 -5.20
C ARG A 238 -4.71 -2.01 -5.74
N HIS A 239 -4.03 -1.11 -5.05
CA HIS A 239 -2.68 -0.71 -5.45
C HIS A 239 -1.68 -1.88 -5.42
N SER A 240 -1.98 -3.05 -4.82
CA SER A 240 -1.11 -4.23 -4.88
C SER A 240 -1.20 -5.01 -6.21
N ASP A 241 -2.08 -4.64 -7.14
CA ASP A 241 -2.32 -5.40 -8.38
C ASP A 241 -1.45 -4.97 -9.57
N GLY A 242 -1.55 -5.75 -10.66
CA GLY A 242 -0.97 -5.44 -11.97
C GLY A 242 0.47 -5.91 -12.18
N ASN A 243 0.93 -5.79 -13.42
CA ASN A 243 2.23 -6.31 -13.88
C ASN A 243 2.88 -5.42 -14.96
N ARG A 244 4.20 -5.56 -15.13
CA ARG A 244 4.99 -4.74 -16.08
C ARG A 244 4.64 -5.03 -17.52
N ALA A 245 4.36 -6.30 -17.86
CA ALA A 245 4.05 -6.68 -19.24
C ALA A 245 2.80 -5.95 -19.77
N ALA A 246 1.84 -5.67 -18.89
CA ALA A 246 0.62 -4.92 -19.18
C ALA A 246 0.67 -3.43 -18.83
N ASN A 247 1.82 -2.90 -18.35
CA ASN A 247 1.94 -1.52 -17.83
C ASN A 247 0.87 -1.17 -16.77
N SER A 248 0.55 -2.10 -15.87
CA SER A 248 -0.49 -1.92 -14.85
C SER A 248 0.02 -2.03 -13.41
N VAL A 249 1.33 -2.17 -13.20
CA VAL A 249 1.94 -2.36 -11.87
C VAL A 249 1.50 -1.27 -10.91
N GLY A 250 0.95 -1.68 -9.77
CA GLY A 250 0.69 -0.78 -8.66
C GLY A 250 -0.63 -0.03 -8.75
N PHE A 251 -1.36 -0.13 -9.87
CA PHE A 251 -2.61 0.63 -10.12
C PHE A 251 -2.50 2.10 -9.69
N SER A 252 -1.40 2.76 -10.03
CA SER A 252 -1.10 4.11 -9.53
C SER A 252 -2.09 5.14 -10.03
N HIS A 253 -2.41 6.12 -9.19
CA HIS A 253 -3.16 7.30 -9.60
C HIS A 253 -2.40 8.12 -10.64
N ILE A 254 -3.15 8.81 -11.49
CA ILE A 254 -2.65 9.85 -12.38
C ILE A 254 -2.91 11.23 -11.78
N ASN A 255 -2.18 12.21 -12.27
CA ASN A 255 -2.48 13.61 -11.97
C ASN A 255 -3.84 13.98 -12.56
N CYS A 256 -4.71 14.57 -11.75
CA CYS A 256 -6.01 14.99 -12.24
C CYS A 256 -5.88 16.11 -13.29
N PRO A 257 -6.71 16.08 -14.35
CA PRO A 257 -6.60 16.96 -15.50
C PRO A 257 -7.07 18.37 -15.18
N ASN A 258 -6.60 19.34 -15.97
CA ASN A 258 -7.05 20.73 -15.92
C ASN A 258 -8.01 21.04 -17.08
N ASP A 259 -9.14 20.33 -17.15
CA ASP A 259 -10.15 20.47 -18.22
C ASP A 259 -11.57 20.73 -17.68
N GLY A 260 -11.70 20.88 -16.35
CA GLY A 260 -12.97 21.09 -15.66
C GLY A 260 -13.74 19.80 -15.34
N SER A 261 -13.19 18.60 -15.60
CA SER A 261 -13.83 17.34 -15.23
C SER A 261 -13.74 17.01 -13.74
N VAL A 262 -12.85 17.69 -13.02
CA VAL A 262 -12.60 17.51 -11.58
C VAL A 262 -12.64 18.86 -10.85
N PRO A 263 -12.87 18.88 -9.53
CA PRO A 263 -12.72 20.08 -8.71
C PRO A 263 -11.32 20.71 -8.83
N ALA A 264 -11.26 22.03 -8.76
CA ALA A 264 -10.03 22.81 -8.98
C ALA A 264 -8.90 22.45 -8.00
N GLU A 265 -9.25 22.06 -6.78
CA GLU A 265 -8.34 21.62 -5.73
C GLU A 265 -7.64 20.28 -6.01
N LEU A 266 -8.17 19.46 -6.94
CA LEU A 266 -7.56 18.20 -7.33
C LEU A 266 -6.64 18.34 -8.55
N VAL A 267 -6.73 19.44 -9.30
CA VAL A 267 -5.98 19.64 -10.55
C VAL A 267 -4.47 19.50 -10.31
N GLY A 268 -3.83 18.60 -11.06
CA GLY A 268 -2.40 18.32 -10.97
C GLY A 268 -1.99 17.43 -9.78
N VAL A 269 -2.92 17.07 -8.90
CA VAL A 269 -2.68 16.16 -7.77
C VAL A 269 -2.81 14.71 -8.25
N PRO A 270 -1.92 13.77 -7.83
CA PRO A 270 -2.01 12.35 -8.17
C PRO A 270 -3.17 11.67 -7.41
N ALA A 271 -4.40 12.03 -7.76
CA ALA A 271 -5.62 11.69 -7.03
C ALA A 271 -6.79 11.34 -7.97
N CYS A 272 -6.48 10.92 -9.20
CA CYS A 272 -7.46 10.46 -10.19
C CYS A 272 -7.06 9.12 -10.78
N ASP A 273 -8.06 8.39 -11.29
CA ASP A 273 -7.90 7.15 -12.05
C ASP A 273 -8.37 7.36 -13.48
N ASP A 274 -7.58 6.99 -14.49
CA ASP A 274 -8.03 6.94 -15.90
C ASP A 274 -8.58 5.57 -16.32
N THR A 275 -8.91 4.72 -15.34
CA THR A 275 -9.26 3.31 -15.55
C THR A 275 -10.53 2.91 -14.79
N VAL A 276 -11.38 2.09 -15.41
CA VAL A 276 -12.65 1.64 -14.80
C VAL A 276 -12.42 0.81 -13.55
N ASN A 277 -11.28 0.15 -13.46
CA ASN A 277 -10.91 -0.77 -12.40
C ASN A 277 -9.74 -0.25 -11.58
N GLY A 278 -9.60 1.08 -11.52
CA GLY A 278 -8.67 1.79 -10.63
C GLY A 278 -9.03 1.64 -9.15
N ALA A 279 -8.15 2.12 -8.27
CA ALA A 279 -8.31 2.01 -6.83
C ALA A 279 -9.57 2.73 -6.31
N TYR A 280 -9.88 3.92 -6.85
CA TYR A 280 -11.10 4.66 -6.48
C TYR A 280 -12.37 3.91 -6.90
N SER A 281 -12.34 3.25 -8.05
CA SER A 281 -13.46 2.43 -8.51
C SER A 281 -13.69 1.23 -7.59
N VAL A 282 -12.61 0.59 -7.10
CA VAL A 282 -12.69 -0.52 -6.14
C VAL A 282 -13.23 -0.04 -4.79
N GLY A 283 -12.69 1.04 -4.22
CA GLY A 283 -13.19 1.61 -2.96
C GLY A 283 -14.67 1.96 -3.04
N ALA A 284 -15.10 2.64 -4.12
CA ALA A 284 -16.50 2.98 -4.36
C ALA A 284 -17.41 1.74 -4.51
N ALA A 285 -16.95 0.72 -5.24
CA ALA A 285 -17.71 -0.50 -5.47
C ALA A 285 -17.88 -1.35 -4.21
N VAL A 286 -16.91 -1.32 -3.28
CA VAL A 286 -17.00 -1.97 -1.97
C VAL A 286 -17.88 -1.16 -1.02
N LEU A 287 -17.74 0.17 -1.00
CA LEU A 287 -18.54 1.04 -0.14
C LEU A 287 -20.04 0.92 -0.45
N LYS A 288 -20.40 0.89 -1.75
CA LYS A 288 -21.79 0.93 -2.19
C LYS A 288 -22.70 -0.12 -1.52
N PRO A 289 -22.41 -1.44 -1.55
CA PRO A 289 -23.23 -2.41 -0.85
C PRO A 289 -23.11 -2.32 0.69
N LEU A 290 -22.00 -1.82 1.22
CA LEU A 290 -21.88 -1.56 2.66
C LEU A 290 -22.80 -0.43 3.14
N LEU A 291 -23.19 0.51 2.26
CA LEU A 291 -24.19 1.54 2.61
C LEU A 291 -25.52 0.94 3.06
N HIS A 292 -25.88 -0.27 2.60
CA HIS A 292 -27.10 -0.97 3.05
C HIS A 292 -27.07 -1.29 4.55
N LEU A 293 -25.88 -1.50 5.15
CA LEU A 293 -25.74 -1.62 6.61
C LEU A 293 -26.05 -0.29 7.29
N CYS A 294 -25.58 0.80 6.72
CA CYS A 294 -25.73 2.14 7.28
C CYS A 294 -27.17 2.66 7.17
N ASP A 295 -27.91 2.26 6.14
CA ASP A 295 -29.33 2.62 6.00
C ASP A 295 -30.17 2.20 7.23
N ALA A 296 -29.80 1.10 7.90
CA ALA A 296 -30.49 0.60 9.10
C ALA A 296 -29.91 1.11 10.43
N HIS A 297 -28.64 1.52 10.46
CA HIS A 297 -27.89 1.70 11.71
C HIS A 297 -27.24 3.08 11.87
N CYS A 298 -27.24 3.92 10.84
CA CYS A 298 -26.68 5.26 10.87
C CYS A 298 -27.77 6.33 10.89
N THR A 299 -27.38 7.53 11.31
CA THR A 299 -28.19 8.74 11.16
C THR A 299 -28.30 9.19 9.69
N ALA A 300 -29.33 9.97 9.37
CA ALA A 300 -29.49 10.54 8.02
C ALA A 300 -28.31 11.42 7.58
N GLN A 301 -27.66 12.11 8.53
CA GLN A 301 -26.46 12.90 8.28
C GLN A 301 -25.28 12.01 7.88
N GLU A 302 -25.00 10.95 8.63
CA GLU A 302 -23.92 9.99 8.32
C GLU A 302 -24.14 9.32 6.96
N GLN A 303 -25.38 8.91 6.65
CA GLN A 303 -25.74 8.35 5.35
C GLN A 303 -25.47 9.35 4.21
N THR A 304 -25.81 10.63 4.42
CA THR A 304 -25.57 11.69 3.43
C THR A 304 -24.08 11.89 3.18
N ILE A 305 -23.27 11.94 4.24
CA ILE A 305 -21.81 12.09 4.12
C ILE A 305 -21.20 10.89 3.41
N LEU A 306 -21.55 9.65 3.78
CA LEU A 306 -21.05 8.45 3.11
C LEU A 306 -21.42 8.39 1.62
N ARG A 307 -22.64 8.80 1.25
CA ARG A 307 -23.03 8.93 -0.15
C ARG A 307 -22.22 10.01 -0.86
N GLY A 308 -21.90 11.11 -0.18
CA GLY A 308 -20.96 12.12 -0.65
C GLY A 308 -19.56 11.55 -0.91
N ILE A 309 -19.02 10.74 0.01
CA ILE A 309 -17.74 10.04 -0.16
C ILE A 309 -17.81 9.11 -1.37
N TYR A 310 -18.85 8.28 -1.48
CA TYR A 310 -19.05 7.41 -2.66
C TYR A 310 -19.01 8.20 -3.97
N LEU A 311 -19.69 9.34 -4.04
CA LEU A 311 -19.70 10.20 -5.23
C LEU A 311 -18.35 10.90 -5.47
N ASP A 312 -17.63 11.32 -4.42
CA ASP A 312 -16.26 11.85 -4.52
C ASP A 312 -15.33 10.81 -5.16
N ARG A 313 -15.38 9.55 -4.69
CA ARG A 313 -14.59 8.45 -5.27
C ARG A 313 -14.88 8.26 -6.75
N LEU A 314 -16.16 8.27 -7.15
CA LEU A 314 -16.54 8.16 -8.55
C LEU A 314 -16.11 9.38 -9.38
N SER A 315 -16.15 10.59 -8.82
CA SER A 315 -15.75 11.81 -9.53
C SER A 315 -14.27 11.86 -9.90
N ARG A 316 -13.45 11.06 -9.20
CA ARG A 316 -12.00 10.92 -9.46
C ARG A 316 -11.69 9.87 -10.54
N VAL A 317 -12.70 9.16 -11.04
CA VAL A 317 -12.57 8.18 -12.12
C VAL A 317 -12.91 8.88 -13.44
N ILE A 318 -11.89 9.20 -14.22
CA ILE A 318 -12.00 10.07 -15.39
C ILE A 318 -11.80 9.30 -16.70
N PRO A 319 -12.62 9.57 -17.73
CA PRO A 319 -12.39 8.99 -19.04
C PRO A 319 -11.14 9.57 -19.69
N ALA A 320 -10.52 8.79 -20.56
CA ALA A 320 -9.51 9.32 -21.45
C ALA A 320 -10.12 10.40 -22.37
N ALA A 321 -9.28 11.23 -23.00
CA ALA A 321 -9.72 12.34 -23.86
C ALA A 321 -10.68 11.95 -25.01
N ASN A 322 -10.70 10.67 -25.40
CA ASN A 322 -11.62 10.12 -26.41
C ASN A 322 -12.96 9.62 -25.82
N GLY A 323 -13.23 9.87 -24.53
CA GLY A 323 -14.41 9.40 -23.82
C GLY A 323 -14.38 7.92 -23.41
N THR A 324 -13.32 7.18 -23.72
CA THR A 324 -13.21 5.76 -23.35
C THR A 324 -12.50 5.61 -22.00
N MET A 325 -12.97 4.66 -21.20
CA MET A 325 -12.28 4.26 -19.99
C MET A 325 -11.40 3.04 -20.29
N LYS A 326 -10.18 3.03 -19.76
CA LYS A 326 -9.29 1.87 -19.87
C LYS A 326 -9.65 0.84 -18.80
N THR A 327 -9.37 -0.42 -19.07
CA THR A 327 -9.36 -1.48 -18.05
C THR A 327 -7.93 -1.98 -17.96
N LEU A 328 -7.31 -1.86 -16.79
CA LEU A 328 -5.97 -2.39 -16.57
C LEU A 328 -6.05 -3.89 -16.30
N ASP A 329 -5.01 -4.62 -16.69
CA ASP A 329 -4.82 -6.00 -16.29
C ASP A 329 -4.51 -6.07 -14.78
N PRO A 330 -5.38 -6.67 -13.94
CA PRO A 330 -5.14 -6.80 -12.51
C PRO A 330 -4.24 -8.00 -12.15
N THR A 331 -3.83 -8.80 -13.14
CA THR A 331 -2.99 -9.98 -12.92
C THR A 331 -1.71 -9.54 -12.20
N PRO A 332 -1.41 -10.12 -11.04
CA PRO A 332 -0.27 -9.70 -10.24
C PRO A 332 1.01 -9.98 -11.00
N GLU A 333 1.96 -9.07 -10.86
CA GLU A 333 3.34 -9.30 -11.23
C GLU A 333 3.84 -10.56 -10.51
N THR A 334 4.39 -11.49 -11.30
CA THR A 334 5.16 -12.58 -10.73
C THR A 334 6.44 -11.97 -10.19
N GLY A 335 6.53 -11.91 -8.87
CA GLY A 335 7.67 -11.26 -8.20
C GLY A 335 9.00 -11.91 -8.52
N PHE A 336 10.08 -11.32 -7.99
CA PHE A 336 11.38 -11.99 -8.02
C PHE A 336 11.31 -13.34 -7.30
N ASN A 337 12.08 -14.31 -7.75
CA ASN A 337 12.31 -15.51 -6.95
C ASN A 337 13.10 -15.09 -5.72
N GLY A 338 12.49 -15.23 -4.53
CA GLY A 338 13.16 -14.96 -3.28
C GLY A 338 14.45 -15.78 -3.16
N ILE A 339 15.52 -15.15 -2.70
CA ILE A 339 16.81 -15.82 -2.46
C ILE A 339 16.91 -16.13 -0.98
N ASP A 340 17.35 -17.33 -0.61
CA ASP A 340 17.69 -17.60 0.78
C ASP A 340 18.88 -16.74 1.21
N ILE A 341 18.59 -15.76 2.04
CA ILE A 341 19.56 -14.79 2.55
C ILE A 341 20.18 -15.21 3.88
N SER A 342 19.87 -16.42 4.40
CA SER A 342 20.38 -16.93 5.69
C SER A 342 21.89 -16.95 5.86
N THR A 343 22.62 -16.94 4.75
CA THR A 343 24.09 -16.96 4.72
C THR A 343 24.70 -15.62 4.28
N PHE A 344 23.90 -14.57 4.12
CA PHE A 344 24.36 -13.29 3.60
C PHE A 344 25.03 -12.45 4.69
N GLN A 345 26.03 -11.65 4.30
CA GLN A 345 26.70 -10.69 5.18
C GLN A 345 25.94 -9.35 5.19
N ALA A 346 25.52 -8.88 6.37
CA ALA A 346 25.02 -7.50 6.50
C ALA A 346 26.16 -6.48 6.51
N PHE A 347 25.87 -5.29 5.98
CA PHE A 347 26.67 -4.09 6.16
C PHE A 347 25.76 -2.87 6.26
N ASN A 348 26.20 -1.79 6.91
CA ASN A 348 25.44 -0.55 6.93
C ASN A 348 25.75 0.27 5.67
N LEU A 349 24.71 0.74 4.98
CA LEU A 349 24.87 1.73 3.93
C LEU A 349 25.23 3.07 4.58
N ARG A 350 26.38 3.62 4.21
CA ARG A 350 26.87 4.91 4.70
C ARG A 350 26.32 6.06 3.86
#